data_AF-A0A1B0CCT5-F1
#
_entry.id   AF-A0A1B0CCT5-F1
#
_cell.length_a   1.000
_cell.length_b   1.000
_cell.length_c   1.000
_cell.angle_alpha   90.00
_cell.angle_beta   90.00
_cell.angle_gamma   90.00
#
_symmetry.space_group_name_H-M   'P 1'
#
loop_
_entity.id
_entity.type
_entity.pdbx_description
1 polymer ?
#
loop_
_entity_poly.entity_id
_entity_poly.type
_entity_poly.pdbx_seq_one_letter_code
_entity_poly.pdbx_strand_id
1 'polypeptide(L)'
;MSDRKAVIKNADMSEEMQQDAVDCATQALEKYNIEKDIAAFIKKEFDKKYNPTWHCIVGRNFGSYVTHETRHFIYFYLGQDIAAFIKKEFDKKYNPTWHCIVGRNFGSYVTHETRHFIYFYLGQVAILLFKSG
;
A
#
# COMPACT_ATOMS: atom_id res chain seq x y z
N MET A 1 1.78 10.78 -11.65
CA MET A 1 2.35 9.70 -10.83
C MET A 1 1.29 9.29 -9.84
N SER A 2 0.99 8.00 -9.74
CA SER A 2 0.09 7.49 -8.71
C SER A 2 0.76 7.65 -7.35
N ASP A 3 0.35 8.66 -6.56
CA ASP A 3 0.85 8.83 -5.19
C ASP A 3 0.51 7.56 -4.39
N ARG A 4 1.53 6.73 -4.16
CA ARG A 4 1.44 5.58 -3.27
C ARG A 4 1.43 6.14 -1.86
N LYS A 5 0.24 6.26 -1.26
CA LYS A 5 0.11 6.82 0.08
C LYS A 5 0.77 5.89 1.10
N ALA A 6 1.77 6.39 1.80
CA ALA A 6 2.31 5.73 2.97
C ALA A 6 1.36 5.89 4.17
N VAL A 7 1.21 4.82 4.95
CA VAL A 7 0.49 4.84 6.23
C VAL A 7 1.45 4.34 7.30
N ILE A 8 2.05 5.25 8.04
CA ILE A 8 2.95 4.94 9.15
C ILE A 8 2.12 4.38 10.30
N LYS A 9 2.50 3.20 10.78
CA LYS A 9 1.82 2.48 11.88
C LYS A 9 2.57 2.62 13.19
N ASN A 10 3.88 2.57 13.14
CA ASN A 10 4.75 2.84 14.28
C ASN A 10 6.09 3.36 13.77
N ALA A 11 6.70 4.30 14.48
CA ALA A 11 8.01 4.81 14.16
C ALA A 11 8.68 5.32 15.44
N ASP A 12 9.95 4.96 15.60
CA ASP A 12 10.88 5.56 16.54
C ASP A 12 12.09 6.02 15.72
N MET A 13 11.97 7.20 15.10
CA MET A 13 13.00 7.90 14.31
C MET A 13 12.51 9.31 13.93
N SER A 14 13.38 10.18 13.41
CA SER A 14 13.00 11.55 12.99
C SER A 14 12.05 11.56 11.79
N GLU A 15 11.20 12.58 11.68
CA GLU A 15 10.27 12.74 10.53
C GLU A 15 10.98 12.77 9.18
N GLU A 16 12.16 13.40 9.12
CA GLU A 16 13.02 13.41 7.93
C GLU A 16 13.42 11.99 7.52
N MET A 17 13.86 11.17 8.49
CA MET A 17 14.27 9.80 8.22
C MET A 17 13.07 8.89 7.90
N GLN A 18 11.88 9.20 8.44
CA GLN A 18 10.63 8.53 8.05
C GLN A 18 10.28 8.81 6.59
N GLN A 19 10.39 10.07 6.15
CA GLN A 19 10.14 10.44 4.75
C GLN A 19 11.15 9.76 3.81
N ASP A 20 12.43 9.77 4.17
CA ASP A 20 13.47 9.05 3.44
C ASP A 20 13.19 7.54 3.31
N ALA A 21 12.63 6.91 4.35
CA ALA A 21 12.22 5.51 4.33
C ALA A 21 11.07 5.27 3.34
N VAL A 22 10.06 6.14 3.34
CA VAL A 22 8.92 6.08 2.43
C VAL A 22 9.38 6.29 0.98
N ASP A 23 10.25 7.26 0.73
CA ASP A 23 10.75 7.56 -0.62
C ASP A 23 11.64 6.42 -1.14
N CYS A 24 12.53 5.89 -0.30
CA CYS A 24 13.37 4.75 -0.64
C CYS A 24 12.52 3.52 -0.98
N ALA A 25 11.51 3.21 -0.17
CA ALA A 25 10.61 2.09 -0.42
C ALA A 25 9.74 2.31 -1.68
N THR A 26 9.33 3.55 -1.95
CA THR A 26 8.59 3.91 -3.17
C THR A 26 9.42 3.63 -4.41
N GLN A 27 10.67 4.10 -4.43
CA GLN A 27 11.62 3.83 -5.52
C GLN A 27 11.90 2.33 -5.68
N ALA A 28 12.03 1.60 -4.58
CA ALA A 28 12.25 0.15 -4.60
C ALA A 28 11.08 -0.58 -5.28
N LEU A 29 9.85 -0.21 -4.94
CA LEU A 29 8.62 -0.78 -5.53
C LEU A 29 8.38 -0.34 -6.99
N GLU A 30 9.10 0.63 -7.51
CA GLU A 30 9.06 0.98 -8.94
C GLU A 30 10.07 0.16 -9.75
N LYS A 31 11.18 -0.25 -9.13
CA LYS A 31 12.28 -0.97 -9.79
C LYS A 31 12.15 -2.49 -9.69
N TYR A 32 11.55 -2.99 -8.62
CA TYR A 32 11.54 -4.43 -8.30
C TYR A 32 10.12 -4.93 -8.04
N ASN A 33 9.86 -6.17 -8.45
CA ASN A 33 8.57 -6.85 -8.27
C ASN A 33 8.62 -7.96 -7.21
N ILE A 34 9.81 -8.38 -6.76
CA ILE A 34 10.02 -9.45 -5.79
C ILE A 34 10.31 -8.83 -4.42
N GLU A 35 9.57 -9.22 -3.39
CA GLU A 35 9.68 -8.64 -2.04
C GLU A 35 11.10 -8.70 -1.47
N LYS A 36 11.80 -9.81 -1.73
CA LYS A 36 13.20 -10.00 -1.34
C LYS A 36 14.12 -8.92 -1.94
N ASP A 37 13.93 -8.59 -3.21
CA ASP A 37 14.79 -7.63 -3.91
C ASP A 37 14.47 -6.19 -3.48
N ILE A 38 13.19 -5.91 -3.23
CA ILE A 38 12.74 -4.65 -2.63
C ILE A 38 13.38 -4.46 -1.24
N ALA A 39 13.31 -5.47 -0.37
CA ALA A 39 13.90 -5.43 0.96
C ALA A 39 15.42 -5.26 0.92
N ALA A 40 16.10 -5.97 0.01
CA ALA A 40 17.54 -5.86 -0.18
C ALA A 40 17.96 -4.45 -0.64
N PHE A 41 17.20 -3.84 -1.54
CA PHE A 41 17.44 -2.47 -1.99
C PHE A 41 17.30 -1.46 -0.85
N ILE A 42 16.19 -1.50 -0.09
CA ILE A 42 15.94 -0.57 1.01
C ILE A 42 17.04 -0.71 2.07
N LYS A 43 17.37 -1.95 2.48
CA LYS A 43 18.45 -2.22 3.42
C LYS A 43 19.77 -1.60 2.95
N LYS A 44 20.15 -1.83 1.69
CA LYS A 44 21.42 -1.36 1.14
C LYS A 44 21.52 0.17 1.12
N GLU A 45 20.44 0.86 0.72
CA GLU A 45 20.41 2.32 0.71
C GLU A 45 20.44 2.90 2.13
N PHE A 46 19.73 2.30 3.08
CA PHE A 46 19.74 2.71 4.48
C PHE A 46 21.10 2.48 5.15
N ASP A 47 21.71 1.30 4.95
CA ASP A 47 23.08 1.01 5.40
C ASP A 47 24.08 2.04 4.89
N LYS A 48 23.93 2.46 3.62
CA LYS A 48 24.81 3.44 2.98
C LYS A 48 24.59 4.86 3.53
N LYS A 49 23.33 5.24 3.81
CA LYS A 49 22.97 6.61 4.22
C LYS A 49 23.09 6.85 5.73
N TYR A 50 22.78 5.84 6.55
CA TYR A 50 22.69 5.98 8.02
C TYR A 50 23.61 5.04 8.79
N ASN A 51 24.60 4.45 8.11
CA ASN A 51 25.53 3.44 8.60
C ASN A 51 24.86 2.07 8.86
N PRO A 52 25.59 0.96 8.66
CA PRO A 52 25.10 -0.37 8.99
C PRO A 52 24.96 -0.59 10.52
N THR A 53 24.13 -1.52 10.98
CA THR A 53 23.34 -2.49 10.20
C THR A 53 21.84 -2.22 10.28
N TRP A 54 21.20 -2.07 9.12
CA TRP A 54 19.75 -2.05 8.97
C TRP A 54 19.21 -3.42 8.62
N HIS A 55 17.96 -3.66 8.99
CA HIS A 55 17.19 -4.83 8.62
C HIS A 55 15.89 -4.36 7.96
N CYS A 56 15.49 -5.03 6.88
CA CYS A 56 14.27 -4.69 6.16
C CYS A 56 13.43 -5.95 5.92
N ILE A 57 12.14 -5.86 6.23
CA ILE A 57 11.15 -6.91 5.97
C ILE A 57 10.08 -6.30 5.06
N VAL A 58 9.80 -6.96 3.94
CA VAL A 58 8.76 -6.56 2.99
C VAL A 58 7.84 -7.75 2.79
N GLY A 59 6.53 -7.56 2.97
CA GLY A 59 5.56 -8.63 2.82
C GLY A 59 4.13 -8.13 2.98
N ARG A 60 3.17 -8.91 2.47
CA ARG A 60 1.74 -8.62 2.61
C ARG A 60 1.13 -9.16 3.90
N ASN A 61 1.64 -10.28 4.40
CA ASN A 61 1.13 -10.97 5.57
C ASN A 61 2.30 -11.48 6.41
N PHE A 62 2.59 -10.83 7.53
CA PHE A 62 3.61 -11.26 8.48
C PHE A 62 3.31 -10.70 9.87
N GLY A 63 3.81 -11.39 10.89
CA GLY A 63 3.98 -10.86 12.24
C GLY A 63 5.47 -10.79 12.55
N SER A 64 5.89 -9.78 13.27
CA SER A 64 7.30 -9.62 13.69
C SER A 64 7.38 -9.19 15.13
N TYR A 65 8.30 -9.81 15.88
CA TYR A 65 8.72 -9.36 17.20
C TYR A 65 10.22 -9.11 17.12
N VAL A 66 10.64 -7.85 17.22
CA VAL A 66 12.04 -7.44 17.05
C VAL A 66 12.44 -6.47 18.14
N THR A 67 13.66 -6.62 18.64
CA THR A 67 14.33 -5.59 19.44
C THR A 67 15.11 -4.70 18.47
N HIS A 68 14.98 -3.39 18.62
CA HIS A 68 15.64 -2.39 17.77
C HIS A 68 16.37 -1.38 18.64
N GLU A 69 17.36 -0.72 18.05
CA GLU A 69 18.01 0.42 18.68
C GLU A 69 17.06 1.62 18.69
N THR A 70 17.12 2.40 19.77
CA THR A 70 16.34 3.63 19.93
C THR A 70 16.60 4.58 18.76
N ARG A 71 15.53 5.20 18.23
CA ARG A 71 15.53 6.13 17.07
C ARG A 71 15.83 5.50 15.70
N HIS A 72 15.85 4.17 15.58
CA HIS A 72 16.17 3.48 14.32
C HIS A 72 15.10 2.43 13.92
N PHE A 73 13.81 2.76 14.09
CA PHE A 73 12.73 1.85 13.76
C PHE A 73 11.55 2.52 13.04
N ILE A 74 11.03 1.84 12.02
CA ILE A 74 9.77 2.21 11.36
C ILE A 74 9.01 0.99 10.86
N TYR A 75 7.69 1.06 10.99
CA TYR A 75 6.73 0.13 10.45
C TYR A 75 5.62 0.92 9.76
N PHE A 76 5.47 0.71 8.45
CA PHE A 76 4.49 1.42 7.64
C PHE A 76 3.96 0.53 6.51
N TYR A 77 2.77 0.90 6.02
CA TYR A 77 2.22 0.34 4.79
C TYR A 77 2.49 1.28 3.63
N LEU A 78 2.87 0.71 2.49
CA LEU A 78 3.07 1.44 1.25
C LEU A 78 2.30 0.76 0.14
N GLY A 79 1.29 1.44 -0.40
CA GLY A 79 0.45 0.90 -1.45
C GLY A 79 -0.65 1.86 -1.86
N GLN A 80 -1.14 1.69 -3.09
CA GLN A 80 -2.39 2.32 -3.48
C GLN A 80 -3.54 1.57 -2.81
N ASP A 81 -4.39 2.30 -2.10
CA ASP A 81 -5.74 1.85 -1.87
C ASP A 81 -6.46 1.83 -3.23
N ILE A 82 -6.35 0.69 -3.92
CA ILE A 82 -6.92 0.48 -5.26
C ILE A 82 -8.43 0.73 -5.23
N ALA A 83 -9.11 0.37 -4.13
CA ALA A 83 -10.52 0.63 -3.96
C ALA A 83 -10.82 2.14 -3.93
N ALA A 84 -10.07 2.90 -3.12
CA ALA A 84 -10.21 4.35 -3.07
C ALA A 84 -9.86 5.03 -4.41
N PHE A 85 -8.83 4.55 -5.11
CA PHE A 85 -8.44 5.08 -6.42
C PHE A 85 -9.54 4.86 -7.46
N ILE A 86 -10.03 3.62 -7.61
CA ILE A 86 -11.11 3.29 -8.56
C ILE A 86 -12.37 4.10 -8.22
N LYS A 87 -12.77 4.15 -6.94
CA LYS A 87 -13.91 4.94 -6.49
C LYS A 87 -13.77 6.41 -6.91
N LYS A 88 -12.63 7.04 -6.61
CA LYS A 88 -12.37 8.46 -6.89
C LYS A 88 -12.45 8.77 -8.38
N GLU A 89 -11.85 7.93 -9.22
CA GLU A 89 -11.88 8.14 -10.68
C GLU A 89 -13.29 7.96 -11.25
N PHE A 90 -14.07 7.01 -10.74
CA PHE A 90 -15.47 6.82 -11.16
C PHE A 90 -16.39 7.94 -10.68
N ASP A 91 -16.25 8.40 -9.43
CA ASP A 91 -16.98 9.57 -8.91
C ASP A 91 -16.71 10.81 -9.77
N LYS A 92 -15.45 11.01 -10.19
CA LYS A 92 -15.04 12.14 -11.03
C LYS A 92 -15.61 12.03 -12.46
N LYS A 93 -15.65 10.82 -13.02
CA LYS A 93 -16.03 10.61 -14.43
C LYS A 93 -17.53 10.41 -14.65
N TYR A 94 -18.23 9.80 -13.69
CA TYR A 94 -19.62 9.34 -13.83
C TYR A 94 -20.52 9.82 -12.69
N ASN A 95 -20.16 10.95 -12.09
CA ASN A 95 -20.81 11.58 -10.93
C ASN A 95 -20.61 10.80 -9.61
N PRO A 96 -20.55 11.51 -8.46
CA PRO A 96 -20.31 10.91 -7.15
C PRO A 96 -21.35 9.85 -6.74
N THR A 97 -21.02 9.04 -5.72
CA THR A 97 -21.78 7.91 -5.12
C THR A 97 -21.39 6.51 -5.61
N TRP A 98 -20.19 6.37 -6.15
CA TRP A 98 -19.61 5.06 -6.42
C TRP A 98 -19.04 4.43 -5.15
N HIS A 99 -19.10 3.11 -5.09
CA HIS A 99 -18.57 2.26 -4.02
C HIS A 99 -17.68 1.21 -4.67
N CYS A 100 -16.46 1.04 -4.15
CA CYS A 100 -15.52 0.04 -4.64
C CYS A 100 -15.05 -0.85 -3.48
N ILE A 101 -15.11 -2.16 -3.68
CA ILE A 101 -14.60 -3.18 -2.76
C ILE A 101 -13.56 -3.99 -3.53
N VAL A 102 -12.37 -4.11 -2.95
CA VAL A 102 -11.25 -4.86 -3.52
C VAL A 102 -10.75 -5.84 -2.48
N GLY A 103 -10.70 -7.12 -2.81
CA GLY A 103 -10.28 -8.16 -1.86
C GLY A 103 -10.11 -9.52 -2.50
N ARG A 104 -9.47 -10.45 -1.79
CA ARG A 104 -9.30 -11.84 -2.26
C ARG A 104 -10.49 -12.73 -1.93
N ASN A 105 -11.12 -12.50 -0.78
CA ASN A 105 -12.24 -13.28 -0.27
C ASN A 105 -13.29 -12.35 0.33
N PHE A 106 -14.40 -12.13 -0.37
CA PHE A 106 -15.57 -11.43 0.19
C PHE A 106 -16.86 -11.94 -0.46
N GLY A 107 -17.94 -11.98 0.32
CA GLY A 107 -19.31 -12.06 -0.18
C GLY A 107 -19.95 -10.67 -0.12
N SER A 108 -20.85 -10.37 -1.04
CA SER A 108 -21.51 -9.05 -1.10
C SER A 108 -23.01 -9.19 -1.38
N TYR A 109 -23.81 -8.45 -0.61
CA TYR A 109 -25.23 -8.23 -0.88
C TYR A 109 -25.45 -6.71 -0.88
N VAL A 110 -25.64 -6.11 -2.06
CA VAL A 110 -25.67 -4.65 -2.23
C VAL A 110 -26.85 -4.20 -3.09
N THR A 111 -27.54 -3.15 -2.64
CA THR A 111 -28.51 -2.41 -3.45
C THR A 111 -27.75 -1.43 -4.35
N HIS A 112 -28.08 -1.37 -5.63
CA HIS A 112 -27.36 -0.56 -6.61
C HIS A 112 -28.29 -0.04 -7.72
N GLU A 113 -27.85 1.02 -8.40
CA GLU A 113 -28.55 1.57 -9.55
C GLU A 113 -28.46 0.65 -10.79
N THR A 114 -29.54 0.58 -11.57
CA THR A 114 -29.57 -0.24 -12.79
C THR A 114 -28.48 0.22 -13.77
N ARG A 115 -27.71 -0.73 -14.33
CA ARG A 115 -26.54 -0.52 -15.21
C ARG A 115 -25.28 0.09 -14.57
N HIS A 116 -25.25 0.33 -13.26
CA HIS A 116 -24.07 0.84 -12.56
C HIS A 116 -23.49 -0.19 -11.59
N PHE A 117 -23.20 -1.38 -12.10
CA PHE A 117 -22.64 -2.50 -11.33
C PHE A 117 -21.66 -3.29 -12.20
N ILE A 118 -20.49 -3.59 -11.64
CA ILE A 118 -19.54 -4.52 -12.24
C ILE A 118 -18.83 -5.31 -11.14
N TYR A 119 -18.70 -6.61 -11.37
CA TYR A 119 -17.94 -7.53 -10.53
C TYR A 119 -17.03 -8.37 -11.42
N PHE A 120 -15.73 -8.34 -11.14
CA PHE A 120 -14.73 -9.03 -11.96
C PHE A 120 -13.48 -9.39 -11.16
N TYR A 121 -12.66 -10.27 -11.73
CA TYR A 121 -11.38 -10.68 -11.14
C TYR A 121 -10.21 -10.15 -11.97
N LEU A 122 -9.20 -9.63 -11.28
CA LEU A 122 -7.86 -9.41 -11.83
C LEU A 122 -6.88 -10.35 -11.11
N GLY A 123 -6.57 -11.48 -11.76
CA GLY A 123 -5.83 -12.56 -11.13
C GLY A 123 -6.58 -13.14 -9.94
N GLN A 124 -5.98 -13.08 -8.75
CA GLN A 124 -6.58 -13.58 -7.50
C GLN A 124 -7.37 -12.52 -6.72
N VAL A 125 -7.55 -11.32 -7.27
CA VAL A 125 -8.23 -10.21 -6.59
C VAL A 125 -9.59 -9.99 -7.23
N ALA A 126 -10.64 -10.09 -6.43
CA ALA A 126 -11.99 -9.69 -6.81
C ALA A 126 -12.16 -8.17 -6.63
N ILE A 127 -12.81 -7.54 -7.61
CA ILE A 127 -13.16 -6.13 -7.60
C ILE A 127 -14.67 -6.04 -7.80
N LEU A 128 -15.36 -5.43 -6.84
CA LEU A 128 -16.76 -5.06 -6.92
C LEU A 128 -16.86 -3.54 -6.98
N LEU A 129 -17.52 -3.01 -7.99
CA LEU A 129 -17.74 -1.58 -8.18
C LEU A 129 -19.21 -1.34 -8.51
N PHE A 130 -19.88 -0.51 -7.73
CA PHE A 130 -21.29 -0.22 -7.92
C PHE A 130 -21.63 1.21 -7.52
N LYS A 131 -22.76 1.73 -8.03
CA LYS A 131 -23.30 3.03 -7.65
C LYS A 131 -24.58 2.84 -6.85
N SER A 132 -24.75 3.62 -5.78
CA SER A 132 -25.99 3.65 -5.01
C SER A 132 -26.29 5.07 -4.53
N GLY A 133 -27.50 5.55 -4.76
CA GLY A 133 -27.97 6.88 -4.41
C GLY A 133 -29.42 7.08 -4.84
#